data_AF-A0A3M2BWU0-F1
#
_entry.id   AF-A0A3M2BWU0-F1
#
_cell.length_a   1.000
_cell.length_b   1.000
_cell.length_c   1.000
_cell.angle_alpha   90.00
_cell.angle_beta   90.00
_cell.angle_gamma   90.00
#
_symmetry.space_group_name_H-M   'P 1'
#
loop_
_entity.id
_entity.type
_entity.pdbx_description
1 polymer ?
#
loop_
_entity_poly.entity_id
_entity_poly.type
_entity_poly.pdbx_seq_one_letter_code
_entity_poly.pdbx_strand_id
1 'polypeptide(L)'
;VYTDEQMHSYLVQFSELFERDAGRGMRTIDCSAGSIAKPHTTPMDLADALASCAQPAPHDTGTSFFTPEVWTSETIDEDEARHALRERLRAVLRDARRVRTLSLKAADLLRQMRRAQQSQQRVARLIERVNQIRDEVTSLGAAWELTQFLDQPGALERARADRDIALDAQRSPVERQRAQIDRDERNVRRLAEAARMLEDMLDRGLSVIDGAPRLTRTAPAAQSSKRIARKRIGALVWTDFETGALGNPRPIDEPVAGAPPALVRTIQRVRMARRIGTIALLTPQPERARAFLKEHDLDAEIVDAGMPNGRARAIVSARAFAPACWRGSIAGLTCYDEVYDPEHTALAMQELGLEAACLLGADW
;
A
#
# COMPACT_ATOMS: atom_id res chain seq x y z
N VAL A 1 7.79 -12.54 -26.60
CA VAL A 1 7.01 -12.86 -25.39
C VAL A 1 7.83 -12.36 -24.20
N TYR A 2 7.70 -11.17 -23.64
CA TYR A 2 6.77 -10.05 -23.72
C TYR A 2 7.31 -8.96 -24.65
N THR A 3 6.46 -8.24 -25.38
CA THR A 3 6.87 -7.14 -26.27
C THR A 3 6.82 -5.78 -25.59
N ASP A 4 6.42 -5.75 -24.31
CA ASP A 4 6.29 -4.54 -23.51
C ASP A 4 7.42 -4.47 -22.47
N GLU A 5 8.20 -3.40 -22.56
CA GLU A 5 9.34 -3.08 -21.70
C GLU A 5 8.90 -2.98 -20.22
N GLN A 6 7.66 -2.57 -19.96
CA GLN A 6 7.09 -2.51 -18.61
C GLN A 6 6.92 -3.91 -18.00
N MET A 7 6.36 -4.86 -18.76
CA MET A 7 6.16 -6.23 -18.29
C MET A 7 7.48 -6.97 -18.03
N HIS A 8 8.53 -6.65 -18.78
CA HIS A 8 9.87 -7.19 -18.53
C HIS A 8 10.46 -6.65 -17.22
N SER A 9 10.31 -5.35 -16.94
CA SER A 9 10.80 -4.75 -15.69
C SER A 9 10.14 -5.35 -14.44
N TYR A 10 8.83 -5.65 -14.50
CA TYR A 10 8.12 -6.32 -13.42
C TYR A 10 8.62 -7.74 -13.20
N LEU A 11 8.86 -8.51 -14.26
CA LEU A 11 9.38 -9.87 -14.14
C LEU A 11 10.76 -9.89 -13.47
N VAL A 12 11.65 -8.98 -13.84
CA VAL A 12 12.99 -8.85 -13.23
C VAL A 12 12.85 -8.52 -11.75
N GLN A 13 12.02 -7.55 -11.39
CA GLN A 13 11.81 -7.15 -10.00
C GLN A 13 11.24 -8.30 -9.14
N PHE A 14 10.25 -9.03 -9.63
CA PHE A 14 9.70 -10.17 -8.91
C PHE A 14 10.72 -11.32 -8.80
N SER A 15 11.52 -11.55 -9.84
CA SER A 15 12.56 -12.58 -9.82
C SER A 15 13.62 -12.30 -8.75
N GLU A 16 14.07 -11.04 -8.62
CA GLU A 16 15.00 -10.64 -7.54
C GLU A 16 14.40 -10.83 -6.14
N LEU A 17 13.10 -10.56 -5.98
CA LEU A 17 12.42 -10.78 -4.70
C LEU A 17 12.33 -12.28 -4.37
N PHE A 18 11.93 -13.11 -5.33
CA PHE A 18 11.86 -14.57 -5.13
C PHE A 18 13.23 -15.18 -4.86
N GLU A 19 14.28 -14.67 -5.50
CA GLU A 19 15.66 -15.07 -5.22
C GLU A 19 16.06 -14.73 -3.77
N ARG A 20 15.76 -13.51 -3.30
CA ARG A 20 16.03 -13.11 -1.91
C ARG A 20 15.26 -13.98 -0.91
N ASP A 21 14.00 -14.28 -1.20
CA ASP A 21 13.16 -15.12 -0.36
C ASP A 21 13.68 -16.57 -0.30
N ALA A 22 14.11 -17.12 -1.44
CA ALA A 22 14.78 -18.41 -1.51
C ALA A 22 16.11 -18.40 -0.72
N GLY A 23 16.88 -17.32 -0.80
CA GLY A 23 18.10 -17.12 0.00
C GLY A 23 17.84 -17.06 1.51
N ARG A 24 16.62 -16.72 1.92
CA ARG A 24 16.15 -16.75 3.32
C ARG A 24 15.54 -18.10 3.72
N GLY A 25 15.59 -19.11 2.84
CA GLY A 25 14.98 -20.42 3.06
C GLY A 25 13.46 -20.43 2.92
N MET A 26 12.86 -19.38 2.37
CA MET A 26 11.42 -19.32 2.10
C MET A 26 11.11 -19.95 0.73
N ARG A 27 9.89 -20.47 0.57
CA ARG A 27 9.44 -21.10 -0.67
C ARG A 27 8.33 -20.27 -1.31
N THR A 28 8.54 -19.86 -2.55
CA THR A 28 7.52 -19.19 -3.37
C THR A 28 6.80 -20.22 -4.24
N ILE A 29 5.47 -20.28 -4.14
CA ILE A 29 4.62 -21.19 -4.91
C ILE A 29 3.91 -20.40 -6.02
N ASP A 30 4.02 -20.85 -7.27
CA ASP A 30 3.37 -20.23 -8.42
C ASP A 30 2.13 -21.00 -8.85
N CYS A 31 0.96 -20.44 -8.53
CA CYS A 31 -0.34 -21.06 -8.80
C CYS A 31 -1.01 -20.59 -10.10
N SER A 32 -0.29 -19.88 -10.98
CA SER A 32 -0.90 -19.26 -12.18
C SER A 32 -1.11 -20.21 -13.37
N ALA A 33 -1.48 -21.47 -13.10
CA ALA A 33 -1.91 -22.52 -14.02
C ALA A 33 -1.77 -22.16 -15.52
N GLY A 34 -0.61 -22.44 -16.11
CA GLY A 34 -0.36 -22.25 -17.55
C GLY A 34 0.31 -20.93 -17.97
N SER A 35 0.80 -20.11 -17.04
CA SER A 35 1.63 -18.95 -17.38
C SER A 35 3.10 -19.30 -17.66
N ILE A 36 3.86 -18.32 -18.14
CA ILE A 36 5.31 -18.42 -18.33
C ILE A 36 6.00 -18.73 -17.00
N ALA A 37 6.96 -19.66 -17.03
CA ALA A 37 7.73 -20.06 -15.86
C ALA A 37 8.48 -18.86 -15.25
N LYS A 38 8.25 -18.62 -13.96
CA LYS A 38 8.92 -17.57 -13.19
C LYS A 38 10.15 -18.18 -12.48
N PRO A 39 11.36 -17.62 -12.66
CA PRO A 39 12.54 -18.06 -11.92
C PRO A 39 12.32 -18.04 -10.41
N HIS A 40 12.96 -18.96 -9.69
CA HIS A 40 12.90 -19.07 -8.22
C HIS A 40 11.49 -19.31 -7.63
N THR A 41 10.58 -19.88 -8.41
CA THR A 41 9.25 -20.31 -7.96
C THR A 41 9.05 -21.82 -8.15
N THR A 42 8.17 -22.42 -7.35
CA THR A 42 7.70 -23.80 -7.54
C THR A 42 6.29 -23.78 -8.12
N PRO A 43 6.08 -24.21 -9.38
CA PRO A 43 4.75 -24.28 -9.95
C PRO A 43 3.92 -25.35 -9.23
N MET A 44 2.67 -25.04 -8.92
CA MET A 44 1.74 -25.91 -8.21
C MET A 44 0.31 -25.52 -8.55
N ASP A 45 -0.65 -26.45 -8.53
CA ASP A 45 -2.06 -26.06 -8.59
C ASP A 45 -2.42 -25.27 -7.32
N LEU A 46 -3.32 -24.28 -7.44
CA LEU A 46 -3.84 -23.56 -6.28
C LEU A 46 -4.46 -24.53 -5.26
N ALA A 47 -5.17 -25.56 -5.72
CA ALA A 47 -5.77 -26.56 -4.84
C ALA A 47 -4.71 -27.31 -4.02
N ASP A 48 -3.62 -27.74 -4.66
CA ASP A 48 -2.51 -28.45 -4.02
C ASP A 48 -1.70 -27.53 -3.09
N ALA A 49 -1.54 -26.26 -3.48
CA ALA A 49 -0.87 -25.25 -2.66
C ALA A 49 -1.66 -25.00 -1.36
N LEU A 50 -2.98 -24.86 -1.44
CA LEU A 50 -3.83 -24.72 -0.27
C LEU A 50 -3.81 -25.99 0.58
N ALA A 51 -3.91 -27.17 -0.02
CA ALA A 51 -3.90 -28.44 0.71
C ALA A 51 -2.57 -28.69 1.45
N SER A 52 -1.44 -28.22 0.91
CA SER A 52 -0.12 -28.41 1.50
C SER A 52 0.34 -27.29 2.43
N CYS A 53 -0.08 -26.04 2.18
CA CYS A 53 0.38 -24.87 2.92
C CYS A 53 -0.65 -24.30 3.91
N ALA A 54 -1.94 -24.62 3.76
CA ALA A 54 -3.00 -24.18 4.68
C ALA A 54 -3.32 -25.23 5.76
N GLN A 55 -2.45 -26.24 5.96
CA GLN A 55 -2.60 -27.22 7.04
C GLN A 55 -2.34 -26.53 8.40
N PRO A 56 -3.22 -26.71 9.40
CA PRO A 56 -2.94 -26.24 10.75
C PRO A 56 -1.68 -26.95 11.30
N ALA A 57 -0.83 -26.22 12.02
CA ALA A 57 0.34 -26.81 12.63
C ALA A 57 -0.06 -27.92 13.63
N PRO A 58 0.75 -28.96 13.86
CA PRO A 58 0.41 -30.13 14.70
C PRO A 58 0.03 -29.83 16.16
N HIS A 59 0.17 -28.59 16.61
CA HIS A 59 -0.14 -28.14 17.97
C HIS A 59 -1.23 -27.06 18.03
N ASP A 60 -1.84 -26.72 16.89
CA ASP A 60 -2.91 -25.73 16.81
C ASP A 60 -4.25 -26.45 16.67
N THR A 61 -4.98 -26.56 17.78
CA THR A 61 -6.35 -27.10 17.81
C THR A 61 -7.38 -26.11 17.27
N GLY A 62 -6.95 -24.94 16.79
CA GLY A 62 -7.74 -24.03 15.98
C GLY A 62 -7.12 -23.86 14.60
N THR A 63 -7.96 -23.80 13.58
CA THR A 63 -7.60 -23.35 12.22
C THR A 63 -7.23 -21.86 12.26
N SER A 64 -6.09 -21.52 12.85
CA SER A 64 -5.58 -20.16 12.86
C SER A 64 -4.86 -19.90 11.55
N PHE A 65 -5.62 -19.50 10.52
CA PHE A 65 -5.05 -18.55 9.57
C PHE A 65 -4.43 -17.44 10.40
N PHE A 66 -3.13 -17.16 10.22
CA PHE A 66 -2.44 -16.05 10.87
C PHE A 66 -3.25 -14.78 10.60
N THR A 67 -4.12 -14.46 11.54
CA THR A 67 -4.83 -13.21 11.57
C THR A 67 -3.91 -12.38 12.44
N PRO A 68 -3.19 -11.38 11.89
CA PRO A 68 -2.29 -10.58 12.70
C PRO A 68 -3.06 -10.15 13.94
N GLU A 69 -2.50 -10.43 15.13
CA GLU A 69 -3.11 -9.98 16.37
C GLU A 69 -3.43 -8.50 16.20
N VAL A 70 -4.71 -8.15 16.35
CA VAL A 70 -5.12 -6.76 16.28
C VAL A 70 -4.41 -6.09 17.45
N TRP A 71 -3.51 -5.16 17.15
CA TRP A 71 -2.81 -4.37 18.15
C TRP A 71 -3.89 -3.56 18.88
N THR A 72 -4.32 -4.04 20.05
CA THR A 72 -5.29 -3.34 20.86
C THR A 72 -4.55 -2.30 21.70
N SER A 73 -5.21 -1.19 22.05
CA SER A 73 -4.62 -0.18 22.95
C SER A 73 -4.29 -0.74 24.35
N GLU A 74 -4.71 -1.97 24.67
CA GLU A 74 -4.43 -2.64 25.94
C GLU A 74 -3.07 -3.34 25.96
N THR A 75 -2.46 -3.61 24.80
CA THR A 75 -1.16 -4.28 24.69
C THR A 75 0.01 -3.32 24.44
N ILE A 76 -0.27 -2.04 24.21
CA ILE A 76 0.74 -1.02 23.95
C ILE A 76 0.69 0.00 25.08
N ASP A 77 1.81 0.18 25.78
CA ASP A 77 2.02 1.39 26.55
C ASP A 77 2.11 2.57 25.57
N GLU A 78 1.03 3.36 25.47
CA GLU A 78 0.93 4.47 24.53
C GLU A 78 2.04 5.51 24.73
N ASP A 79 2.53 5.67 25.96
CA ASP A 79 3.59 6.63 26.28
C ASP A 79 4.95 6.09 25.84
N GLU A 80 5.23 4.81 26.06
CA GLU A 80 6.43 4.14 25.56
C GLU A 80 6.48 4.16 24.03
N ALA A 81 5.37 3.77 23.37
CA ALA A 81 5.27 3.77 21.92
C ALA A 81 5.44 5.18 21.33
N ARG A 82 4.83 6.20 21.96
CA ARG A 82 4.99 7.59 21.57
C ARG A 82 6.42 8.07 21.74
N HIS A 83 7.09 7.67 22.82
CA HIS A 83 8.49 8.00 23.05
C HIS A 83 9.40 7.36 22.00
N ALA A 84 9.25 6.06 21.73
CA ALA A 84 10.02 5.33 20.74
C ALA A 84 9.83 5.91 19.32
N LEU A 85 8.59 6.22 18.94
CA LEU A 85 8.27 6.86 17.67
C LEU A 85 8.95 8.24 17.55
N ARG A 86 8.89 9.05 18.62
CA ARG A 86 9.52 10.38 18.64
C ARG A 86 11.03 10.30 18.46
N GLU A 87 11.70 9.40 19.17
CA GLU A 87 13.14 9.21 19.04
C GLU A 87 13.52 8.71 17.64
N ARG A 88 12.73 7.79 17.07
CA ARG A 88 12.96 7.31 15.71
C ARG A 88 12.82 8.42 14.68
N LEU A 89 11.76 9.24 14.75
CA LEU A 89 11.55 10.36 13.82
C LEU A 89 12.64 11.42 13.96
N ARG A 90 13.09 11.73 15.18
CA ARG A 90 14.21 12.65 15.42
C ARG A 90 15.51 12.12 14.83
N ALA A 91 15.79 10.83 14.95
CA ALA A 91 16.97 10.22 14.35
C ALA A 91 16.95 10.36 12.82
N VAL A 92 15.84 9.96 12.17
CA VAL A 92 15.70 10.08 10.71
C VAL A 92 15.76 11.55 10.26
N LEU A 93 15.19 12.49 11.03
CA LEU A 93 15.26 13.92 10.73
C LEU A 93 16.71 14.46 10.78
N ARG A 94 17.50 14.05 11.78
CA ARG A 94 18.93 14.42 11.85
C ARG A 94 19.70 13.88 10.65
N ASP A 95 19.44 12.65 10.25
CA ASP A 95 20.10 12.01 9.12
C ASP A 95 19.66 12.66 7.79
N ALA A 96 18.38 13.02 7.62
CA ALA A 96 17.88 13.75 6.46
C ALA A 96 18.57 15.13 6.31
N ARG A 97 18.74 15.86 7.41
CA ARG A 97 19.53 17.12 7.45
C ARG A 97 20.98 16.89 7.00
N ARG A 98 21.57 15.74 7.36
CA ARG A 98 22.91 15.37 6.94
C ARG A 98 22.97 15.02 5.46
N VAL A 99 22.00 14.27 4.93
CA VAL A 99 21.84 14.03 3.47
C VAL A 99 21.81 15.35 2.71
N ARG A 100 20.97 16.32 3.15
CA ARG A 100 20.88 17.64 2.52
C ARG A 100 22.22 18.37 2.51
N THR A 101 22.86 18.46 3.68
CA THR A 101 24.14 19.17 3.86
C THR A 101 25.25 18.58 2.99
N LEU A 102 25.38 17.25 2.99
CA LEU A 102 26.35 16.52 2.20
C LEU A 102 26.08 16.68 0.69
N SER A 103 24.82 16.62 0.27
CA SER A 103 24.43 16.80 -1.14
C SER A 103 24.76 18.20 -1.66
N LEU A 104 24.53 19.25 -0.86
CA LEU A 104 24.95 20.61 -1.19
C LEU A 104 26.47 20.76 -1.29
N LYS A 105 27.21 20.11 -0.37
CA LYS A 105 28.67 20.09 -0.39
C LYS A 105 29.21 19.37 -1.63
N ALA A 106 28.59 18.27 -2.05
CA ALA A 106 28.92 17.58 -3.29
C ALA A 106 28.65 18.48 -4.52
N ALA A 107 27.55 19.23 -4.52
CA ALA A 107 27.24 20.18 -5.60
C ALA A 107 28.34 21.24 -5.76
N ASP A 108 28.87 21.77 -4.66
CA ASP A 108 29.97 22.74 -4.69
C ASP A 108 31.29 22.12 -5.14
N LEU A 109 31.57 20.86 -4.82
CA LEU A 109 32.74 20.13 -5.32
C LEU A 109 32.64 19.89 -6.84
N LEU A 110 31.47 19.50 -7.34
CA LEU A 110 31.22 19.31 -8.77
C LEU A 110 31.39 20.63 -9.55
N ARG A 111 30.91 21.74 -8.98
CA ARG A 111 31.16 23.08 -9.55
C ARG A 111 32.65 23.44 -9.57
N GLN A 112 33.41 23.10 -8.53
CA GLN A 112 34.86 23.28 -8.52
C GLN A 112 35.54 22.40 -9.57
N MET A 113 35.07 21.16 -9.75
CA MET A 113 35.58 20.22 -10.76
C MET A 113 35.41 20.79 -12.16
N ARG A 114 34.25 21.40 -12.44
CA ARG A 114 33.99 22.10 -13.69
C ARG A 114 34.97 23.24 -13.97
N ARG A 115 35.35 24.01 -12.94
CA ARG A 115 36.36 25.09 -13.08
C ARG A 115 37.79 24.56 -13.23
N ALA A 116 38.06 23.34 -12.76
CA ALA A 116 39.38 22.73 -12.75
C ALA A 116 39.64 21.78 -13.93
N GLN A 117 38.79 21.78 -14.97
CA GLN A 117 38.85 20.81 -16.08
C GLN A 117 40.20 20.74 -16.81
N GLN A 118 41.03 21.79 -16.75
CA GLN A 118 42.36 21.81 -17.34
C GLN A 118 43.46 21.14 -16.47
N SER A 119 43.14 20.73 -15.24
CA SER A 119 44.08 20.10 -14.31
C SER A 119 43.57 18.74 -13.84
N GLN A 120 44.04 17.66 -14.48
CA GLN A 120 43.65 16.29 -14.13
C GLN A 120 43.93 15.95 -12.66
N GLN A 121 45.06 16.38 -12.10
CA GLN A 121 45.40 16.11 -10.70
C GLN A 121 44.40 16.75 -9.73
N ARG A 122 43.93 17.97 -10.02
CA ARG A 122 42.93 18.65 -9.20
C ARG A 122 41.56 18.00 -9.34
N VAL A 123 41.19 17.59 -10.55
CA VAL A 123 39.94 16.86 -10.80
C VAL A 123 39.91 15.52 -10.06
N ALA A 124 40.99 14.74 -10.10
CA ALA A 124 41.08 13.46 -9.40
C ALA A 124 40.83 13.60 -7.88
N ARG A 125 41.47 14.57 -7.23
CA ARG A 125 41.25 14.86 -5.80
C ARG A 125 39.80 15.28 -5.49
N LEU A 126 39.14 15.96 -6.41
CA LEU A 126 37.74 16.36 -6.24
C LEU A 126 36.80 15.16 -6.40
N ILE A 127 37.09 14.23 -7.32
CA ILE A 127 36.33 12.99 -7.52
C ILE A 127 36.35 12.13 -6.24
N GLU A 128 37.52 11.94 -5.63
CA GLU A 128 37.65 11.18 -4.37
C GLU A 128 36.76 11.76 -3.27
N ARG A 129 36.75 13.09 -3.12
CA ARG A 129 35.92 13.78 -2.12
C ARG A 129 34.43 13.65 -2.40
N VAL A 130 34.01 13.67 -3.68
CA VAL A 130 32.62 13.44 -4.06
C VAL A 130 32.21 11.99 -3.75
N ASN A 131 33.07 11.01 -4.04
CA ASN A 131 32.81 9.60 -3.73
C ASN A 131 32.70 9.36 -2.22
N GLN A 132 33.57 9.96 -1.41
CA GLN A 132 33.46 9.90 0.06
C GLN A 132 32.11 10.44 0.55
N ILE A 133 31.64 11.57 -0.01
CA ILE A 133 30.33 12.11 0.33
C ILE A 133 29.21 11.16 -0.09
N ARG A 134 29.28 10.57 -1.29
CA ARG A 134 28.28 9.60 -1.76
C ARG A 134 28.18 8.41 -0.81
N ASP A 135 29.32 7.87 -0.40
CA ASP A 135 29.36 6.69 0.47
C ASP A 135 28.84 7.04 1.88
N GLU A 136 29.13 8.24 2.38
CA GLU A 136 28.57 8.76 3.63
C GLU A 136 27.05 8.97 3.53
N VAL A 137 26.54 9.53 2.44
CA VAL A 137 25.09 9.72 2.24
C VAL A 137 24.37 8.37 2.19
N THR A 138 24.94 7.40 1.47
CA THR A 138 24.34 6.07 1.30
C THR A 138 24.28 5.29 2.63
N SER A 139 25.21 5.55 3.56
CA SER A 139 25.21 4.88 4.87
C SER A 139 24.17 5.42 5.86
N LEU A 140 23.47 6.52 5.54
CA LEU A 140 22.41 7.11 6.36
C LEU A 140 21.07 6.33 6.30
N GLY A 141 21.07 5.13 5.70
CA GLY A 141 20.00 4.14 5.76
C GLY A 141 18.63 4.71 5.39
N ALA A 142 17.69 4.65 6.33
CA ALA A 142 16.29 5.07 6.11
C ALA A 142 16.16 6.51 5.61
N ALA A 143 17.00 7.45 6.06
CA ALA A 143 16.93 8.83 5.57
C ALA A 143 17.30 8.94 4.09
N TRP A 144 18.30 8.16 3.64
CA TRP A 144 18.69 8.07 2.24
C TRP A 144 17.58 7.43 1.40
N GLU A 145 17.05 6.29 1.83
CA GLU A 145 15.99 5.56 1.12
C GLU A 145 14.72 6.41 0.95
N LEU A 146 14.28 7.08 2.02
CA LEU A 146 13.11 7.95 1.98
C LEU A 146 13.35 9.18 1.09
N THR A 147 14.57 9.74 1.10
CA THR A 147 14.92 10.85 0.22
C THR A 147 14.87 10.43 -1.25
N GLN A 148 15.42 9.26 -1.60
CA GLN A 148 15.33 8.68 -2.94
C GLN A 148 13.89 8.42 -3.36
N PHE A 149 13.06 7.91 -2.44
CA PHE A 149 11.65 7.66 -2.70
C PHE A 149 10.87 8.94 -3.01
N LEU A 150 11.26 10.09 -2.42
CA LEU A 150 10.67 11.39 -2.74
C LEU A 150 11.20 11.98 -4.05
N ASP A 151 12.43 11.65 -4.46
CA ASP A 151 13.08 12.16 -5.68
C ASP A 151 12.83 11.30 -6.94
N GLN A 152 11.63 10.74 -7.10
CA GLN A 152 11.26 10.00 -8.31
C GLN A 152 11.42 10.83 -9.61
N PRO A 153 11.05 12.13 -9.65
CA PRO A 153 11.28 12.94 -10.84
C PRO A 153 12.78 13.11 -11.14
N GLY A 154 13.63 13.27 -10.12
CA GLY A 154 15.07 13.39 -10.29
C GLY A 154 15.70 12.14 -10.91
N ALA A 155 15.25 10.95 -10.49
CA ALA A 155 15.69 9.68 -11.07
C ALA A 155 15.36 9.59 -12.58
N LEU A 156 14.13 9.97 -12.98
CA LEU A 156 13.72 9.98 -14.38
C LEU A 156 14.53 10.98 -15.21
N GLU A 157 14.72 12.19 -14.70
CA GLU A 157 15.50 13.22 -15.39
C GLU A 157 16.98 12.84 -15.52
N ARG A 158 17.54 12.17 -14.52
CA ARG A 158 18.88 11.60 -14.59
C ARG A 158 18.98 10.58 -15.72
N ALA A 159 18.04 9.64 -15.79
CA ALA A 159 18.01 8.61 -16.83
C ALA A 159 17.91 9.23 -18.24
N ARG A 160 17.10 10.29 -18.41
CA ARG A 160 17.02 11.06 -19.66
C ARG A 160 18.35 11.71 -19.99
N ALA A 161 18.96 12.42 -19.05
CA ALA A 161 20.23 13.09 -19.26
C ALA A 161 21.37 12.09 -19.58
N ASP A 162 21.37 10.91 -18.97
CA ASP A 162 22.34 9.86 -19.27
C ASP A 162 22.17 9.31 -20.69
N ARG A 163 20.92 9.15 -21.14
CA ARG A 163 20.62 8.77 -22.53
C ARG A 163 21.05 9.84 -23.52
N ASP A 164 20.79 11.12 -23.23
CA ASP A 164 21.21 12.23 -24.08
C ASP A 164 22.74 12.33 -24.21
N ILE A 165 23.47 12.11 -23.10
CA ILE A 165 24.94 12.07 -23.11
C ILE A 165 25.46 10.87 -23.92
N ALA A 166 24.76 9.73 -23.90
CA ALA A 166 25.17 8.52 -24.61
C ALA A 166 24.91 8.59 -26.12
N LEU A 167 23.83 9.25 -26.55
CA LEU A 167 23.43 9.34 -27.97
C LEU A 167 24.24 10.36 -28.78
N ASP A 168 24.85 11.33 -28.11
CA ASP A 168 25.62 12.40 -28.77
C ASP A 168 27.05 11.92 -29.09
N ALA A 169 27.18 11.17 -30.20
CA ALA A 169 28.42 10.56 -30.66
C ALA A 169 29.49 11.58 -31.12
N GLN A 170 29.14 12.85 -31.32
CA GLN A 170 30.07 13.88 -31.77
C GLN A 170 30.78 14.65 -30.63
N ARG A 171 30.39 14.41 -29.37
CA ARG A 171 31.08 15.05 -28.23
C ARG A 171 32.50 14.57 -28.08
N SER A 172 33.42 15.53 -27.93
CA SER A 172 34.76 15.25 -27.45
C SER A 172 34.71 14.66 -26.02
N PRO A 173 35.75 13.93 -25.58
CA PRO A 173 35.83 13.40 -24.22
C PRO A 173 35.67 14.48 -23.13
N VAL A 174 36.18 15.70 -23.38
CA VAL A 174 36.09 16.84 -22.46
C VAL A 174 34.65 17.36 -22.35
N GLU A 175 33.95 17.48 -23.47
CA GLU A 175 32.53 17.90 -23.49
C GLU A 175 31.63 16.86 -22.83
N ARG A 176 31.91 15.57 -23.04
CA ARG A 176 31.22 14.47 -22.37
C ARG A 176 31.41 14.53 -20.86
N GLN A 177 32.65 14.72 -20.39
CA GLN A 177 32.95 14.88 -18.98
C GLN A 177 32.26 16.11 -18.37
N ARG A 178 32.23 17.24 -19.10
CA ARG A 178 31.53 18.45 -18.67
C ARG A 178 30.03 18.21 -18.51
N ALA A 179 29.39 17.55 -19.49
CA ALA A 179 27.98 17.23 -19.44
C ALA A 179 27.65 16.27 -18.27
N GLN A 180 28.53 15.32 -17.96
CA GLN A 180 28.38 14.44 -16.80
C GLN A 180 28.46 15.23 -15.49
N ILE A 181 29.44 16.14 -15.35
CA ILE A 181 29.56 17.01 -14.16
C ILE A 181 28.32 17.90 -13.99
N ASP A 182 27.82 18.51 -15.06
CA ASP A 182 26.63 19.37 -15.01
C ASP A 182 25.35 18.56 -14.69
N ARG A 183 25.26 17.31 -15.17
CA ARG A 183 24.19 16.36 -14.80
C ARG A 183 24.28 15.97 -13.33
N ASP A 184 25.47 15.63 -12.85
CA ASP A 184 25.70 15.23 -11.46
C ASP A 184 25.41 16.37 -10.50
N GLU A 185 25.81 17.62 -10.82
CA GLU A 185 25.51 18.80 -9.98
C GLU A 185 23.99 18.98 -9.85
N ARG A 186 23.25 18.91 -10.96
CA ARG A 186 21.78 19.00 -10.92
C ARG A 186 21.15 17.89 -10.10
N ASN A 187 21.66 16.66 -10.24
CA ASN A 187 21.15 15.50 -9.51
C ASN A 187 21.33 15.66 -7.99
N VAL A 188 22.53 16.01 -7.52
CA VAL A 188 22.76 16.19 -6.07
C VAL A 188 22.03 17.41 -5.50
N ARG A 189 21.75 18.44 -6.31
CA ARG A 189 20.91 19.57 -5.90
C ARG A 189 19.46 19.16 -5.66
N ARG A 190 18.87 18.40 -6.58
CA ARG A 190 17.53 17.82 -6.39
C ARG A 190 17.45 16.92 -5.17
N LEU A 191 18.46 16.08 -4.98
CA LEU A 191 18.56 15.24 -3.80
C LEU A 191 18.52 16.07 -2.50
N ALA A 192 19.19 17.23 -2.47
CA ALA A 192 19.13 18.15 -1.35
C ALA A 192 17.74 18.77 -1.14
N GLU A 193 17.00 19.04 -2.23
CA GLU A 193 15.61 19.53 -2.18
C GLU A 193 14.65 18.45 -1.67
N ALA A 194 14.80 17.21 -2.14
CA ALA A 194 14.03 16.06 -1.64
C ALA A 194 14.32 15.79 -0.15
N ALA A 195 15.59 15.91 0.27
CA ALA A 195 15.96 15.78 1.68
C ALA A 195 15.32 16.88 2.53
N ARG A 196 15.28 18.12 2.02
CA ARG A 196 14.55 19.22 2.67
C ARG A 196 13.05 18.95 2.78
N MET A 197 12.44 18.38 1.74
CA MET A 197 11.03 18.00 1.78
C MET A 197 10.77 16.94 2.86
N LEU A 198 11.67 15.97 3.00
CA LEU A 198 11.61 14.97 4.06
C LEU A 198 11.77 15.61 5.44
N GLU A 199 12.70 16.56 5.60
CA GLU A 199 12.86 17.33 6.84
C GLU A 199 11.55 17.99 7.26
N ASP A 200 10.91 18.72 6.34
CA ASP A 200 9.64 19.42 6.60
C ASP A 200 8.51 18.44 6.97
N MET A 201 8.45 17.26 6.34
CA MET A 201 7.46 16.23 6.64
C MET A 201 7.66 15.63 8.04
N LEU A 202 8.91 15.31 8.40
CA LEU A 202 9.25 14.72 9.70
C LEU A 202 9.06 15.70 10.84
N ASP A 203 9.44 16.97 10.65
CA ASP A 203 9.28 18.03 11.65
C ASP A 203 7.79 18.31 11.94
N ARG A 204 6.95 18.31 10.90
CA ARG A 204 5.48 18.36 11.07
C ARG A 204 4.94 17.12 11.76
N GLY A 205 5.44 15.93 11.41
CA GLY A 205 5.06 14.68 12.07
C GLY A 205 5.36 14.70 13.57
N LEU A 206 6.53 15.19 13.96
CA LEU A 206 6.91 15.40 15.36
C LEU A 206 5.97 16.39 16.07
N SER A 207 5.65 17.51 15.42
CA SER A 207 4.71 18.49 15.97
C SER A 207 3.33 17.89 16.25
N VAL A 208 2.82 17.04 15.35
CA VAL A 208 1.53 16.35 15.53
C VAL A 208 1.58 15.37 16.70
N ILE A 209 2.69 14.66 16.90
CA ILE A 209 2.88 13.77 18.04
C ILE A 209 2.84 14.54 19.36
N ASP A 210 3.32 15.78 19.36
CA ASP A 210 3.31 16.70 20.49
C ASP A 210 1.98 17.49 20.62
N GLY A 211 0.95 17.12 19.85
CA GLY A 211 -0.41 17.64 19.99
C GLY A 211 -0.80 18.73 19.00
N ALA A 212 0.06 19.07 18.03
CA ALA A 212 -0.31 20.00 16.97
C ALA A 212 -1.40 19.41 16.05
N PRO A 213 -2.24 20.25 15.41
CA PRO A 213 -3.25 19.78 14.47
C PRO A 213 -2.66 18.96 13.31
N ARG A 214 -3.34 17.89 12.92
CA ARG A 214 -2.99 17.12 11.72
C ARG A 214 -3.21 17.98 10.48
N LEU A 215 -2.14 18.27 9.76
CA LEU A 215 -2.21 18.98 8.48
C LEU A 215 -2.33 17.96 7.34
N THR A 216 -3.55 17.78 6.83
CA THR A 216 -3.78 17.09 5.55
C THR A 216 -3.74 18.10 4.41
N ARG A 217 -3.45 17.66 3.16
CA ARG A 217 -3.41 18.56 1.98
C ARG A 217 -4.74 19.25 1.68
N THR A 218 -5.84 18.74 2.22
CA THR A 218 -7.16 19.39 2.27
C THR A 218 -7.18 20.41 3.40
N ALA A 219 -7.59 21.65 3.08
CA ALA A 219 -7.71 22.78 4.01
C ALA A 219 -8.22 22.35 5.40
N PRO A 220 -7.72 22.95 6.48
CA PRO A 220 -8.11 22.55 7.83
C PRO A 220 -9.61 22.77 7.96
N ALA A 221 -10.37 21.68 7.97
CA ALA A 221 -11.70 21.70 8.56
C ALA A 221 -11.49 22.24 9.98
N ALA A 222 -12.03 23.43 10.25
CA ALA A 222 -11.92 24.08 11.53
C ALA A 222 -12.13 23.04 12.62
N GLN A 223 -11.09 22.80 13.43
CA GLN A 223 -11.17 21.91 14.58
C GLN A 223 -12.09 22.57 15.60
N SER A 224 -13.40 22.46 15.37
CA SER A 224 -14.33 22.55 16.47
C SER A 224 -14.15 21.25 17.24
N SER A 225 -13.49 21.34 18.39
CA SER A 225 -13.53 20.37 19.48
C SER A 225 -14.96 20.26 20.06
N LYS A 226 -15.98 20.21 19.20
CA LYS A 226 -17.30 19.77 19.59
C LYS A 226 -17.15 18.30 19.92
N ARG A 227 -17.37 17.96 21.18
CA ARG A 227 -17.61 16.61 21.66
C ARG A 227 -18.52 15.94 20.64
N ILE A 228 -17.97 15.10 19.76
CA ILE A 228 -18.73 14.49 18.67
C ILE A 228 -19.84 13.71 19.39
N ALA A 229 -21.09 14.16 19.24
CA ALA A 229 -22.23 13.41 19.72
C ALA A 229 -22.07 11.98 19.19
N ARG A 230 -22.23 10.96 20.04
CA ARG A 230 -22.06 9.57 19.64
C ARG A 230 -23.02 9.30 18.49
N LYS A 231 -22.49 9.33 17.26
CA LYS A 231 -23.25 9.02 16.07
C LYS A 231 -23.70 7.56 16.16
N ARG A 232 -24.92 7.26 15.73
CA ARG A 232 -25.34 5.87 15.54
C ARG A 232 -24.66 5.30 14.30
N ILE A 233 -23.62 4.50 14.52
CA ILE A 233 -22.82 3.88 13.47
C ILE A 233 -23.20 2.41 13.38
N GLY A 234 -23.57 1.94 12.19
CA GLY A 234 -23.85 0.53 11.91
C GLY A 234 -22.87 -0.09 10.92
N ALA A 235 -22.81 -1.41 10.88
CA ALA A 235 -22.19 -2.18 9.82
C ALA A 235 -23.27 -2.75 8.92
N LEU A 236 -23.17 -2.49 7.62
CA LEU A 236 -24.08 -3.01 6.61
C LEU A 236 -23.31 -4.02 5.77
N VAL A 237 -23.71 -5.29 5.86
CA VAL A 237 -23.07 -6.41 5.19
C VAL A 237 -23.94 -6.84 4.02
N TRP A 238 -23.50 -6.57 2.78
CA TRP A 238 -24.20 -7.07 1.60
C TRP A 238 -24.07 -8.60 1.53
N THR A 239 -25.21 -9.28 1.45
CA THR A 239 -25.31 -10.72 1.67
C THR A 239 -26.22 -11.34 0.60
N ASP A 240 -25.62 -11.99 -0.39
CA ASP A 240 -26.31 -12.86 -1.35
C ASP A 240 -25.71 -14.27 -1.21
N PHE A 241 -26.55 -15.26 -0.93
CA PHE A 241 -26.12 -16.64 -0.69
C PHE A 241 -25.96 -17.47 -1.98
N GLU A 242 -26.30 -16.90 -3.13
CA GLU A 242 -26.18 -17.59 -4.42
C GLU A 242 -25.05 -17.00 -5.25
N THR A 243 -24.97 -15.67 -5.31
CA THR A 243 -24.02 -14.99 -6.21
C THR A 243 -23.19 -13.91 -5.53
N GLY A 244 -21.95 -13.75 -5.99
CA GLY A 244 -21.13 -12.60 -5.62
C GLY A 244 -21.49 -11.35 -6.43
N ALA A 245 -20.88 -10.21 -6.08
CA ALA A 245 -21.10 -8.92 -6.76
C ALA A 245 -20.82 -8.94 -8.28
N LEU A 246 -19.99 -9.88 -8.74
CA LEU A 246 -19.67 -10.09 -10.15
C LEU A 246 -20.60 -11.11 -10.85
N GLY A 247 -21.64 -11.60 -10.19
CA GLY A 247 -22.61 -12.55 -10.73
C GLY A 247 -22.13 -14.00 -10.82
N ASN A 248 -20.94 -14.31 -10.28
CA ASN A 248 -20.45 -15.68 -10.20
C ASN A 248 -21.10 -16.41 -9.02
N PRO A 249 -21.41 -17.72 -9.14
CA PRO A 249 -21.87 -18.53 -8.01
C PRO A 249 -20.89 -18.45 -6.84
N ARG A 250 -21.39 -18.11 -5.65
CA ARG A 250 -20.56 -17.96 -4.45
C ARG A 250 -21.38 -18.24 -3.19
N PRO A 251 -21.31 -19.47 -2.66
CA PRO A 251 -21.99 -19.82 -1.41
C PRO A 251 -21.19 -19.25 -0.22
N ILE A 252 -21.60 -18.09 0.29
CA ILE A 252 -20.98 -17.43 1.45
C ILE A 252 -21.29 -18.10 2.79
N ASP A 253 -22.21 -19.07 2.77
CA ASP A 253 -22.64 -19.94 3.86
C ASP A 253 -21.92 -21.29 3.88
N GLU A 254 -21.03 -21.57 2.92
CA GLU A 254 -20.21 -22.76 2.93
C GLU A 254 -18.89 -22.57 3.71
N PRO A 255 -18.40 -23.62 4.41
CA PRO A 255 -17.07 -23.61 5.03
C PRO A 255 -15.95 -23.36 4.02
N VAL A 256 -15.00 -22.50 4.38
CA VAL A 256 -13.82 -22.20 3.55
C VAL A 256 -12.60 -22.90 4.15
N ALA A 257 -12.04 -23.87 3.41
CA ALA A 257 -10.85 -24.63 3.84
C ALA A 257 -10.99 -25.26 5.25
N GLY A 258 -12.17 -25.81 5.57
CA GLY A 258 -12.47 -26.41 6.88
C GLY A 258 -12.70 -25.40 8.01
N ALA A 259 -12.68 -24.09 7.73
CA ALA A 259 -13.04 -23.03 8.66
C ALA A 259 -14.53 -22.65 8.52
N PRO A 260 -15.11 -21.95 9.52
CA PRO A 260 -16.47 -21.45 9.43
C PRO A 260 -16.71 -20.59 8.18
N PRO A 261 -17.96 -20.50 7.70
CA PRO A 261 -18.29 -19.72 6.51
C PRO A 261 -17.80 -18.27 6.57
N ALA A 262 -17.48 -17.70 5.41
CA ALA A 262 -16.94 -16.34 5.31
C ALA A 262 -17.86 -15.31 5.99
N LEU A 263 -19.18 -15.48 5.85
CA LEU A 263 -20.18 -14.63 6.51
C LEU A 263 -20.10 -14.69 8.05
N VAL A 264 -19.92 -15.88 8.63
CA VAL A 264 -19.74 -16.04 10.09
C VAL A 264 -18.53 -15.24 10.57
N ARG A 265 -17.39 -15.40 9.88
CA ARG A 265 -16.14 -14.72 10.23
C ARG A 265 -16.25 -13.21 10.05
N THR A 266 -16.95 -12.73 9.02
CA THR A 266 -17.23 -11.30 8.82
C THR A 266 -17.99 -10.72 10.00
N ILE A 267 -19.12 -11.34 10.40
CA ILE A 267 -19.94 -10.86 11.51
C ILE A 267 -19.16 -10.87 12.83
N GLN A 268 -18.41 -11.93 13.10
CA GLN A 268 -17.56 -12.04 14.29
C GLN A 268 -16.50 -10.92 14.35
N ARG A 269 -15.84 -10.60 13.23
CA ARG A 269 -14.86 -9.50 13.16
C ARG A 269 -15.51 -8.14 13.38
N VAL A 270 -16.70 -7.91 12.84
CA VAL A 270 -17.45 -6.68 13.05
C VAL A 270 -17.84 -6.52 14.52
N ARG A 271 -18.26 -7.59 15.19
CA ARG A 271 -18.57 -7.59 16.63
C ARG A 271 -17.39 -7.16 17.51
N MET A 272 -16.15 -7.35 17.07
CA MET A 272 -14.96 -6.89 17.79
C MET A 272 -14.79 -5.35 17.75
N ALA A 273 -15.50 -4.65 16.86
CA ALA A 273 -15.39 -3.21 16.72
C ALA A 273 -16.23 -2.45 17.77
N ARG A 274 -15.55 -1.88 18.79
CA ARG A 274 -16.16 -1.18 19.94
C ARG A 274 -17.10 0.01 19.61
N ARG A 275 -17.10 0.50 18.37
CA ARG A 275 -17.86 1.70 17.95
C ARG A 275 -19.00 1.41 16.97
N ILE A 276 -19.19 0.14 16.58
CA ILE A 276 -20.30 -0.28 15.72
C ILE A 276 -21.43 -0.73 16.65
N GLY A 277 -22.56 -0.05 16.59
CA GLY A 277 -23.70 -0.31 17.47
C GLY A 277 -24.70 -1.32 16.92
N THR A 278 -24.73 -1.49 15.60
CA THR A 278 -25.68 -2.38 14.91
C THR A 278 -24.96 -3.08 13.77
N ILE A 279 -25.24 -4.36 13.58
CA ILE A 279 -24.83 -5.14 12.40
C ILE A 279 -26.10 -5.50 11.66
N ALA A 280 -26.15 -5.23 10.36
CA ALA A 280 -27.30 -5.59 9.53
C ALA A 280 -26.85 -6.31 8.26
N LEU A 281 -27.56 -7.38 7.91
CA LEU A 281 -27.43 -8.09 6.65
C LEU A 281 -28.40 -7.48 5.64
N LEU A 282 -27.88 -6.93 4.55
CA LEU A 282 -28.66 -6.46 3.41
C LEU A 282 -28.74 -7.62 2.42
N THR A 283 -29.93 -8.17 2.21
CA THR A 283 -30.06 -9.40 1.43
C THR A 283 -31.36 -9.44 0.60
N PRO A 284 -31.33 -10.03 -0.61
CA PRO A 284 -32.55 -10.44 -1.33
C PRO A 284 -33.25 -11.65 -0.70
N GLN A 285 -32.62 -12.33 0.27
CA GLN A 285 -33.07 -13.64 0.78
C GLN A 285 -33.24 -13.60 2.33
N PRO A 286 -34.16 -12.77 2.85
CA PRO A 286 -34.27 -12.52 4.29
C PRO A 286 -34.56 -13.78 5.13
N GLU A 287 -35.35 -14.72 4.61
CA GLU A 287 -35.65 -15.97 5.33
C GLU A 287 -34.42 -16.88 5.44
N ARG A 288 -33.61 -16.97 4.38
CA ARG A 288 -32.35 -17.74 4.39
C ARG A 288 -31.35 -17.11 5.35
N ALA A 289 -31.25 -15.78 5.36
CA ALA A 289 -30.43 -15.06 6.33
C ALA A 289 -30.87 -15.32 7.78
N ARG A 290 -32.18 -15.33 8.09
CA ARG A 290 -32.68 -15.66 9.43
C ARG A 290 -32.29 -17.08 9.84
N ALA A 291 -32.46 -18.04 8.94
CA ALA A 291 -32.09 -19.43 9.19
C ALA A 291 -30.58 -19.55 9.47
N PHE A 292 -29.75 -18.93 8.65
CA PHE A 292 -28.30 -18.93 8.79
C PHE A 292 -27.83 -18.30 10.12
N LEU A 293 -28.36 -17.12 10.48
CA LEU A 293 -28.02 -16.47 11.75
C LEU A 293 -28.39 -17.35 12.95
N LYS A 294 -29.56 -18.00 12.90
CA LYS A 294 -30.02 -18.92 13.94
C LYS A 294 -29.15 -20.18 14.04
N GLU A 295 -28.75 -20.77 12.91
CA GLU A 295 -27.89 -21.95 12.87
C GLU A 295 -26.52 -21.69 13.51
N HIS A 296 -25.98 -20.50 13.32
CA HIS A 296 -24.64 -20.13 13.78
C HIS A 296 -24.60 -19.29 15.07
N ASP A 297 -25.74 -19.10 15.75
CA ASP A 297 -25.85 -18.28 16.97
C ASP A 297 -25.28 -16.85 16.81
N LEU A 298 -25.66 -16.20 15.72
CA LEU A 298 -25.23 -14.84 15.36
C LEU A 298 -26.36 -13.83 15.55
N ASP A 299 -26.01 -12.63 16.02
CA ASP A 299 -26.94 -11.51 16.18
C ASP A 299 -26.63 -10.45 15.13
N ALA A 300 -27.60 -10.23 14.24
CA ALA A 300 -27.59 -9.17 13.24
C ALA A 300 -29.04 -8.88 12.83
N GLU A 301 -29.32 -7.61 12.54
CA GLU A 301 -30.57 -7.19 11.92
C GLU A 301 -30.62 -7.68 10.46
N ILE A 302 -31.81 -7.91 9.92
CA ILE A 302 -31.98 -8.29 8.52
C ILE A 302 -32.81 -7.22 7.84
N VAL A 303 -32.22 -6.62 6.82
CA VAL A 303 -32.88 -5.65 5.94
C VAL A 303 -33.09 -6.33 4.60
N ASP A 304 -34.35 -6.44 4.19
CA ASP A 304 -34.69 -6.91 2.86
C ASP A 304 -34.30 -5.85 1.83
N ALA A 305 -33.26 -6.16 1.06
CA ALA A 305 -32.72 -5.27 0.05
C ALA A 305 -33.22 -5.63 -1.35
N GLY A 306 -34.05 -6.66 -1.53
CA GLY A 306 -34.45 -7.12 -2.86
C GLY A 306 -33.26 -7.42 -3.78
N MET A 307 -33.53 -7.60 -5.08
CA MET A 307 -32.48 -7.85 -6.07
C MET A 307 -31.76 -6.55 -6.46
N PRO A 308 -30.43 -6.55 -6.59
CA PRO A 308 -29.69 -5.38 -7.02
C PRO A 308 -30.16 -4.89 -8.39
N ASN A 309 -30.26 -3.56 -8.53
CA ASN A 309 -30.67 -2.88 -9.76
C ASN A 309 -29.63 -3.10 -10.91
N GLY A 310 -29.87 -2.51 -12.08
CA GLY A 310 -28.99 -2.61 -13.25
C GLY A 310 -27.52 -2.19 -13.01
N ARG A 311 -27.19 -1.56 -11.87
CA ARG A 311 -25.83 -1.19 -11.46
C ARG A 311 -24.92 -2.41 -11.33
N ALA A 312 -25.42 -3.55 -10.84
CA ALA A 312 -24.62 -4.78 -10.74
C ALA A 312 -24.06 -5.20 -12.11
N ARG A 313 -24.87 -5.09 -13.18
CA ARG A 313 -24.41 -5.38 -14.56
C ARG A 313 -23.36 -4.39 -15.05
N ALA A 314 -23.49 -3.11 -14.68
CA ALA A 314 -22.49 -2.09 -15.01
C ALA A 314 -21.15 -2.36 -14.28
N ILE A 315 -21.21 -2.77 -13.01
CA ILE A 315 -20.03 -3.18 -12.23
C ILE A 315 -19.38 -4.40 -12.90
N VAL A 316 -20.12 -5.48 -13.16
CA VAL A 316 -19.60 -6.67 -13.86
C VAL A 316 -18.88 -6.28 -15.16
N SER A 317 -19.53 -5.46 -15.99
CA SER A 317 -18.98 -5.02 -17.27
C SER A 317 -17.69 -4.22 -17.08
N ALA A 318 -17.66 -3.28 -16.14
CA ALA A 318 -16.45 -2.49 -15.87
C ALA A 318 -15.33 -3.34 -15.26
N ARG A 319 -15.66 -4.30 -14.39
CA ARG A 319 -14.69 -5.14 -13.69
C ARG A 319 -14.04 -6.17 -14.63
N ALA A 320 -14.72 -6.57 -15.72
CA ALA A 320 -14.12 -7.38 -16.78
C ALA A 320 -12.89 -6.72 -17.43
N PHE A 321 -12.84 -5.38 -17.52
CA PHE A 321 -11.69 -4.67 -18.11
C PHE A 321 -10.57 -4.38 -17.12
N ALA A 322 -10.83 -4.46 -15.81
CA ALA A 322 -9.87 -4.03 -14.80
C ALA A 322 -9.98 -4.82 -13.48
N PRO A 323 -9.92 -6.17 -13.50
CA PRO A 323 -10.30 -7.03 -12.37
C PRO A 323 -9.50 -6.81 -11.09
N ALA A 324 -8.32 -6.19 -11.15
CA ALA A 324 -7.49 -5.88 -9.98
C ALA A 324 -7.23 -4.37 -9.78
N CYS A 325 -7.85 -3.49 -10.57
CA CYS A 325 -7.58 -2.05 -10.49
C CYS A 325 -8.38 -1.36 -9.39
N TRP A 326 -7.66 -0.82 -8.42
CA TRP A 326 -8.17 0.06 -7.36
C TRP A 326 -8.34 1.52 -7.77
N ARG A 327 -7.74 1.93 -8.91
CA ARG A 327 -7.78 3.32 -9.43
C ARG A 327 -8.98 3.61 -10.34
N GLY A 328 -9.85 2.62 -10.56
CA GLY A 328 -11.04 2.73 -11.38
C GLY A 328 -10.92 2.02 -12.74
N SER A 329 -12.09 1.78 -13.34
CA SER A 329 -12.30 1.16 -14.65
C SER A 329 -13.18 2.07 -15.51
N ILE A 330 -13.87 1.50 -16.51
CA ILE A 330 -14.93 2.17 -17.28
C ILE A 330 -15.89 2.88 -16.31
N ALA A 331 -16.19 4.14 -16.61
CA ALA A 331 -17.00 5.03 -15.79
C ALA A 331 -16.47 5.29 -14.36
N GLY A 332 -15.18 5.01 -14.10
CA GLY A 332 -14.56 5.23 -12.79
C GLY A 332 -14.88 4.17 -11.74
N LEU A 333 -15.52 3.06 -12.12
CA LEU A 333 -15.92 2.00 -11.19
C LEU A 333 -14.71 1.19 -10.68
N THR A 334 -14.71 0.86 -9.40
CA THR A 334 -13.62 0.20 -8.66
C THR A 334 -14.09 -1.12 -8.05
N CYS A 335 -13.17 -1.87 -7.44
CA CYS A 335 -13.53 -3.04 -6.62
C CYS A 335 -14.39 -2.66 -5.39
N TYR A 336 -14.36 -1.41 -4.92
CA TYR A 336 -15.18 -0.97 -3.79
C TYR A 336 -16.66 -0.83 -4.16
N ASP A 337 -16.97 -0.66 -5.45
CA ASP A 337 -18.35 -0.59 -5.93
C ASP A 337 -19.04 -1.96 -5.86
N GLU A 338 -18.29 -3.05 -5.72
CA GLU A 338 -18.82 -4.41 -5.57
C GLU A 338 -19.60 -4.60 -4.26
N VAL A 339 -19.19 -3.91 -3.19
CA VAL A 339 -19.81 -4.00 -1.86
C VAL A 339 -20.77 -2.84 -1.57
N TYR A 340 -21.06 -2.00 -2.56
CA TYR A 340 -21.80 -0.76 -2.37
C TYR A 340 -22.91 -0.54 -3.41
N ASP A 341 -24.14 -0.63 -2.94
CA ASP A 341 -25.31 -0.09 -3.62
C ASP A 341 -25.88 1.13 -2.86
N PRO A 342 -25.81 2.34 -3.44
CA PRO A 342 -26.26 3.56 -2.76
C PRO A 342 -27.72 3.55 -2.32
N GLU A 343 -28.62 2.98 -3.14
CA GLU A 343 -30.06 3.04 -2.91
C GLU A 343 -30.45 2.15 -1.73
N HIS A 344 -30.03 0.87 -1.76
CA HIS A 344 -30.29 -0.06 -0.67
C HIS A 344 -29.55 0.33 0.61
N THR A 345 -28.33 0.87 0.49
CA THR A 345 -27.60 1.42 1.64
C THR A 345 -28.37 2.56 2.30
N ALA A 346 -28.90 3.51 1.52
CA ALA A 346 -29.62 4.65 2.05
C ALA A 346 -30.92 4.23 2.75
N LEU A 347 -31.67 3.29 2.15
CA LEU A 347 -32.88 2.72 2.74
C LEU A 347 -32.59 1.99 4.05
N ALA A 348 -31.59 1.11 4.06
CA ALA A 348 -31.18 0.40 5.27
C ALA A 348 -30.72 1.36 6.38
N MET A 349 -29.96 2.40 6.04
CA MET A 349 -29.56 3.42 7.01
C MET A 349 -30.75 4.18 7.57
N GLN A 350 -31.76 4.49 6.74
CA GLN A 350 -32.97 5.18 7.19
C GLN A 350 -33.80 4.30 8.12
N GLU A 351 -34.03 3.03 7.75
CA GLU A 351 -34.78 2.05 8.53
C GLU A 351 -34.14 1.81 9.92
N LEU A 352 -32.83 1.63 9.94
CA LEU A 352 -32.05 1.39 11.17
C LEU A 352 -31.71 2.69 11.93
N GLY A 353 -32.06 3.86 11.39
CA GLY A 353 -31.77 5.16 11.98
C GLY A 353 -30.27 5.47 12.12
N LEU A 354 -29.44 4.97 11.20
CA LEU A 354 -27.99 5.15 11.21
C LEU A 354 -27.58 6.53 10.69
N GLU A 355 -26.59 7.14 11.34
CA GLU A 355 -25.96 8.39 10.91
C GLU A 355 -24.67 8.15 10.10
N ALA A 356 -24.15 6.93 10.15
CA ALA A 356 -23.03 6.46 9.35
C ALA A 356 -23.05 4.93 9.26
N ALA A 357 -22.51 4.40 8.16
CA ALA A 357 -22.40 2.97 7.92
C ALA A 357 -20.97 2.58 7.55
N CYS A 358 -20.53 1.44 8.07
CA CYS A 358 -19.40 0.68 7.54
C CYS A 358 -19.95 -0.31 6.51
N LEU A 359 -19.53 -0.18 5.26
CA LEU A 359 -19.99 -1.03 4.15
C LEU A 359 -19.05 -2.21 3.99
N LEU A 360 -19.60 -3.42 3.98
CA LEU A 360 -18.85 -4.66 4.03
C LEU A 360 -19.44 -5.69 3.06
N GLY A 361 -18.55 -6.49 2.47
CA GLY A 361 -18.90 -7.72 1.76
C GLY A 361 -18.41 -8.94 2.55
N ALA A 362 -19.07 -10.08 2.37
CA ALA A 362 -18.69 -11.37 2.94
C ALA A 362 -18.00 -12.30 1.90
N ASP A 363 -17.42 -11.72 0.85
CA ASP A 363 -16.99 -12.35 -0.39
C ASP A 363 -15.45 -12.51 -0.52
N TRP A 364 -14.73 -12.49 0.61
CA TRP A 364 -13.27 -12.53 0.70
C TRP A 364 -12.64 -13.92 0.73
#